data_AF-A0A0R3H593-F1
#
_entry.id   AF-A0A0R3H593-F1
#
_cell.length_a   1.000
_cell.length_b   1.000
_cell.length_c   1.000
_cell.angle_alpha   90.00
_cell.angle_beta   90.00
_cell.angle_gamma   90.00
#
_symmetry.space_group_name_H-M   'P 1'
#
loop_
_entity.id
_entity.type
_entity.pdbx_description
1 polymer ?
#
loop_
_entity_poly.entity_id
_entity_poly.type
_entity_poly.pdbx_seq_one_letter_code
_entity_poly.pdbx_strand_id
1 'polypeptide(L)'
;MPSGNERTPSPILVAMVTVVVWAFLVGALPLGIALIHWGLDGLNRDQPYCYGVAMSRGGTCQIDEYRVHRENDYDGQLAYEHHGAKVQIGFGVLLSLIGALFLSFFVVSRSKIWPKRKLE
;
A
#
# COMPACT_ATOMS: atom_id res chain seq x y z
N MET A 1 -27.71 -43.88 12.70
CA MET A 1 -27.81 -42.68 11.85
C MET A 1 -27.08 -41.54 12.55
N PRO A 2 -26.00 -40.96 12.00
CA PRO A 2 -25.58 -39.62 12.38
C PRO A 2 -26.02 -38.64 11.28
N SER A 3 -26.96 -37.76 11.63
CA SER A 3 -27.32 -36.58 10.85
C SER A 3 -26.22 -35.52 10.98
N GLY A 4 -25.06 -35.78 10.37
CA GLY A 4 -24.02 -34.78 10.20
C GLY A 4 -24.31 -33.96 8.96
N ASN A 5 -25.15 -32.93 9.08
CA ASN A 5 -25.32 -31.92 8.04
C ASN A 5 -24.06 -31.03 8.01
N GLU A 6 -22.93 -31.61 7.63
CA GLU A 6 -21.75 -30.86 7.22
C GLU A 6 -22.14 -30.13 5.92
N ARG A 7 -22.65 -28.90 6.07
CA ARG A 7 -22.79 -27.98 4.94
C ARG A 7 -21.40 -27.76 4.36
N THR A 8 -21.04 -28.57 3.37
CA THR A 8 -19.91 -28.30 2.49
C THR A 8 -20.10 -26.88 1.95
N PRO A 9 -19.13 -25.96 2.15
CA PRO A 9 -19.26 -24.61 1.65
C PRO A 9 -19.48 -24.66 0.13
N SER A 10 -20.42 -23.85 -0.36
CA SER A 10 -20.75 -23.78 -1.78
C SER A 10 -19.45 -23.57 -2.59
N PRO A 11 -19.20 -24.40 -3.62
CA PRO A 11 -17.96 -24.28 -4.42
C PRO A 11 -17.85 -22.90 -5.10
N ILE A 12 -18.99 -22.27 -5.39
CA ILE A 12 -19.06 -20.90 -5.92
C ILE A 12 -18.59 -19.88 -4.87
N LEU A 13 -19.02 -20.03 -3.62
CA LEU A 13 -18.60 -19.14 -2.52
C LEU A 13 -17.09 -19.26 -2.29
N VAL A 14 -16.55 -20.48 -2.30
CA VAL A 14 -15.12 -20.73 -2.15
C VAL A 14 -14.34 -20.11 -3.31
N ALA A 15 -14.81 -20.26 -4.55
CA ALA A 15 -14.16 -19.66 -5.71
C ALA A 15 -14.14 -18.13 -5.62
N MET A 16 -15.26 -17.48 -5.25
CA MET A 16 -15.31 -16.02 -5.09
C MET A 16 -14.34 -15.53 -4.02
N VAL A 17 -14.34 -16.15 -2.83
CA VAL A 17 -13.41 -15.80 -1.75
C VAL A 17 -11.96 -15.98 -2.19
N THR A 18 -11.67 -17.06 -2.93
CA THR A 18 -10.33 -17.36 -3.42
C THR A 18 -9.85 -16.29 -4.41
N VAL A 19 -10.70 -15.90 -5.37
CA VAL A 19 -10.39 -14.82 -6.34
C VAL A 19 -10.14 -13.49 -5.62
N VAL A 20 -10.96 -13.15 -4.63
CA VAL A 20 -10.79 -11.93 -3.84
C VAL A 20 -9.46 -11.94 -3.10
N VAL A 21 -9.12 -13.04 -2.42
CA VAL A 21 -7.84 -13.17 -1.73
C VAL A 21 -6.67 -13.03 -2.70
N TRP A 22 -6.71 -13.69 -3.86
CA TRP A 22 -5.66 -13.54 -4.87
C TRP A 22 -5.56 -12.12 -5.42
N ALA A 23 -6.69 -11.43 -5.65
CA ALA A 23 -6.69 -10.04 -6.08
C ALA A 23 -6.03 -9.11 -5.05
N PHE A 24 -6.25 -9.34 -3.76
CA PHE A 24 -5.58 -8.58 -2.70
C PHE A 24 -4.09 -8.94 -2.56
N LEU A 25 -3.72 -10.22 -2.69
CA LEU A 25 -2.33 -10.67 -2.58
C LEU A 25 -1.46 -10.23 -3.77
N VAL A 26 -2.03 -10.23 -4.98
CA VAL A 26 -1.32 -9.84 -6.21
C VAL A 26 -1.47 -8.34 -6.50
N GLY A 27 -2.50 -7.69 -5.94
CA GLY A 27 -2.75 -6.26 -6.12
C GLY A 27 -2.20 -5.40 -4.97
N ALA A 28 -2.82 -5.50 -3.80
CA ALA A 28 -2.58 -4.56 -2.69
C ALA A 28 -1.17 -4.66 -2.11
N LEU A 29 -0.63 -5.88 -1.98
CA LEU A 29 0.68 -6.11 -1.37
C LEU A 29 1.83 -5.63 -2.28
N PRO A 30 1.88 -5.98 -3.58
CA PRO A 30 2.89 -5.42 -4.49
C PRO A 30 2.75 -3.91 -4.69
N LEU A 31 1.51 -3.40 -4.77
CA LEU A 31 1.26 -1.97 -4.88
C LEU A 31 1.75 -1.22 -3.64
N GLY A 32 1.49 -1.74 -2.44
CA GLY A 32 2.00 -1.18 -1.20
C GLY A 32 3.53 -1.11 -1.16
N ILE A 33 4.21 -2.19 -1.55
CA ILE A 33 5.68 -2.24 -1.63
C ILE A 33 6.20 -1.23 -2.67
N ALA A 34 5.58 -1.15 -3.85
CA ALA A 34 5.99 -0.21 -4.89
C ALA A 34 5.89 1.24 -4.42
N LEU A 35 4.81 1.59 -3.72
CA LEU A 35 4.63 2.94 -3.16
C LEU A 35 5.66 3.27 -2.08
N ILE A 36 6.00 2.31 -1.22
CA ILE A 36 7.08 2.49 -0.22
C ILE A 36 8.41 2.72 -0.94
N HIS A 37 8.71 1.92 -1.96
CA HIS A 37 9.97 2.03 -2.70
C HIS A 37 10.10 3.39 -3.39
N TRP A 38 9.08 3.83 -4.14
CA TRP A 38 9.08 5.14 -4.80
C TRP A 38 9.10 6.30 -3.80
N GLY A 39 8.41 6.16 -2.68
CA GLY A 39 8.47 7.16 -1.61
C GLY A 39 9.85 7.23 -0.95
N LEU A 40 10.53 6.10 -0.73
CA LEU A 40 11.90 6.09 -0.22
C LEU A 40 12.89 6.70 -1.21
N ASP A 41 12.75 6.41 -2.51
CA ASP A 41 13.54 7.04 -3.56
C ASP A 41 13.33 8.57 -3.59
N GLY A 42 12.08 9.02 -3.41
CA GLY A 42 11.76 10.44 -3.29
C GLY A 42 12.29 11.09 -2.00
N LEU A 43 12.39 10.34 -0.91
CA LEU A 43 13.03 10.82 0.33
C LEU A 43 14.55 10.95 0.20
N ASN A 44 15.17 10.08 -0.60
CA ASN A 44 16.62 10.01 -0.74
C ASN A 44 17.16 10.95 -1.83
N ARG A 45 16.29 11.74 -2.47
CA ARG A 45 16.72 12.78 -3.42
C ARG A 45 17.16 14.03 -2.69
N ASP A 46 18.40 14.43 -2.93
CA ASP A 46 19.00 15.64 -2.36
C ASP A 46 18.66 16.92 -3.14
N GLN A 47 18.06 16.78 -4.33
CA GLN A 47 17.79 17.87 -5.25
C GLN A 47 16.33 17.87 -5.69
N PRO A 48 15.58 18.95 -5.44
CA PRO A 48 14.19 19.08 -5.84
C PRO A 48 14.07 19.43 -7.32
N TYR A 49 12.89 19.21 -7.90
CA TYR A 49 12.60 19.51 -9.30
C TYR A 49 11.50 20.57 -9.43
N CYS A 50 11.64 21.44 -10.42
CA CYS A 50 10.62 22.39 -10.86
C CYS A 50 10.23 22.03 -12.30
N TYR A 51 8.99 21.59 -12.52
CA TYR A 51 8.49 21.13 -13.84
C TYR A 51 9.41 20.12 -14.57
N GLY A 52 10.04 19.21 -13.82
CA GLY A 52 10.94 18.18 -14.37
C GLY A 52 12.39 18.62 -14.56
N VAL A 53 12.75 19.85 -14.19
CA VAL A 53 14.13 20.35 -14.20
C VAL A 53 14.68 20.41 -12.78
N ALA A 54 15.88 19.88 -12.55
CA ALA A 54 16.55 19.93 -11.25
C ALA A 54 16.85 21.38 -10.85
N MET A 55 16.46 21.75 -9.64
CA MET A 55 16.66 23.11 -9.12
C MET A 55 18.08 23.30 -8.58
N SER A 56 18.66 24.49 -8.75
CA SER A 56 19.94 24.85 -8.12
C SER A 56 19.71 25.45 -6.74
N ARG A 57 20.63 25.23 -5.79
CA ARG A 57 20.60 25.86 -4.46
C ARG A 57 20.50 27.38 -4.59
N GLY A 58 19.48 27.97 -3.98
CA GLY A 58 19.20 29.42 -4.04
C GLY A 58 18.26 29.86 -5.16
N GLY A 59 17.81 28.95 -6.04
CA GLY A 59 16.74 29.25 -7.00
C GLY A 59 15.36 29.30 -6.33
N THR A 60 14.39 29.89 -7.02
CA THR A 60 12.96 29.78 -6.71
C THR A 60 12.22 29.10 -7.86
N CYS A 61 11.17 28.36 -7.52
CA CYS A 61 10.25 27.72 -8.46
C CYS A 61 8.89 28.39 -8.29
N GLN A 62 8.37 28.94 -9.37
CA GLN A 62 6.98 29.40 -9.43
C GLN A 62 6.14 28.27 -9.99
N ILE A 63 5.29 27.72 -9.14
CA ILE A 63 4.29 26.74 -9.53
C ILE A 63 3.03 27.52 -9.86
N ASP A 64 2.79 27.71 -11.16
CA ASP A 64 1.53 28.22 -11.70
C ASP A 64 0.61 27.03 -11.99
N GLU A 65 -0.14 26.61 -10.98
CA GLU A 65 -1.29 25.74 -11.17
C GLU A 65 -2.57 26.55 -11.29
N TYR A 66 -3.57 25.99 -11.99
CA TYR A 66 -4.83 26.61 -12.40
C TYR A 66 -5.65 27.29 -11.28
N ARG A 67 -5.27 27.11 -10.00
CA ARG A 67 -5.88 27.75 -8.83
C ARG A 67 -4.92 28.16 -7.71
N VAL A 68 -3.63 27.86 -7.81
CA VAL A 68 -2.65 28.15 -6.76
C VAL A 68 -1.38 28.67 -7.42
N HIS A 69 -1.01 29.90 -7.09
CA HIS A 69 0.27 30.47 -7.47
C HIS A 69 1.14 30.39 -6.22
N ARG A 70 2.17 29.55 -6.29
CA ARG A 70 3.08 29.35 -5.17
C ARG A 70 4.50 29.54 -5.65
N GLU A 71 5.20 30.48 -5.04
CA GLU A 71 6.65 30.57 -5.17
C GLU A 71 7.27 29.83 -3.99
N ASN A 72 7.99 28.74 -4.29
CA ASN A 72 8.76 28.00 -3.32
C ASN A 72 10.25 28.21 -3.62
N ASP A 73 11.02 28.46 -2.57
CA ASP A 73 12.47 28.40 -2.62
C ASP A 73 12.95 26.93 -2.69
N TYR A 74 14.25 26.74 -2.92
CA TYR A 74 14.87 25.42 -2.99
C TYR A 74 14.49 24.51 -1.81
N ASP A 75 14.62 25.02 -0.57
CA ASP A 75 14.36 24.24 0.63
C ASP A 75 12.85 23.96 0.82
N GLY A 76 11.98 24.90 0.46
CA GLY A 76 10.52 24.71 0.46
C GLY A 76 10.06 23.69 -0.58
N GLN A 77 10.65 23.71 -1.78
CA GLN A 77 10.39 22.72 -2.84
C GLN A 77 10.82 21.31 -2.38
N LEU A 78 12.01 21.20 -1.80
CA LEU A 78 12.54 19.94 -1.28
C LEU A 78 11.70 19.39 -0.12
N ALA A 79 11.29 20.25 0.82
CA ALA A 79 10.40 19.86 1.91
C ALA A 79 9.03 19.40 1.41
N TYR A 80 8.49 20.03 0.36
CA TYR A 80 7.23 19.64 -0.26
C TYR A 80 7.32 18.25 -0.92
N GLU A 81 8.36 18.00 -1.71
CA GLU A 81 8.59 16.68 -2.32
C GLU A 81 8.78 15.59 -1.26
N HIS A 82 9.60 15.84 -0.23
CA HIS A 82 9.76 14.93 0.89
C HIS A 82 8.45 14.68 1.65
N HIS A 83 7.59 15.69 1.80
CA HIS A 83 6.29 15.50 2.42
C HIS A 83 5.39 14.59 1.56
N GLY A 84 5.37 14.77 0.25
CA GLY A 84 4.65 13.90 -0.67
C GLY A 84 5.15 12.44 -0.59
N ALA A 85 6.47 12.28 -0.58
CA ALA A 85 7.12 10.99 -0.42
C ALA A 85 6.78 10.32 0.92
N LYS A 86 6.76 11.05 2.04
CA LYS A 86 6.31 10.53 3.36
C LYS A 86 4.87 10.03 3.32
N VAL A 87 3.97 10.76 2.66
CA VAL A 87 2.56 10.36 2.52
C VAL A 87 2.43 9.09 1.68
N GLN A 88 3.19 8.99 0.58
CA GLN A 88 3.25 7.78 -0.25
C GLN A 88 3.74 6.56 0.53
N ILE A 89 4.82 6.71 1.32
CA ILE A 89 5.32 5.65 2.22
C ILE A 89 4.23 5.25 3.21
N GLY A 90 3.58 6.22 3.87
CA GLY A 90 2.52 5.95 4.84
C GLY A 90 1.37 5.13 4.26
N PHE A 91 0.91 5.50 3.05
CA PHE A 91 -0.14 4.75 2.35
C PHE A 91 0.33 3.36 1.90
N GLY A 92 1.57 3.25 1.40
CA GLY A 92 2.16 1.99 1.00
C GLY A 92 2.34 1.01 2.17
N VAL A 93 2.73 1.50 3.35
CA VAL A 93 2.83 0.71 4.59
C VAL A 93 1.44 0.19 5.00
N LEU A 94 0.41 1.05 4.97
CA LEU A 94 -0.95 0.65 5.29
C LEU A 94 -1.45 -0.47 4.37
N LEU A 95 -1.27 -0.32 3.05
CA LEU A 95 -1.64 -1.34 2.06
C LEU A 95 -0.89 -2.66 2.27
N SER A 96 0.42 -2.58 2.52
CA SER A 96 1.26 -3.75 2.77
C SER A 96 0.85 -4.49 4.04
N LEU A 97 0.51 -3.77 5.12
CA LEU A 97 0.00 -4.35 6.37
C LEU A 97 -1.32 -5.09 6.15
N ILE A 98 -2.27 -4.48 5.43
CA ILE A 98 -3.54 -5.12 5.10
C ILE A 98 -3.27 -6.40 4.30
N GLY A 99 -2.45 -6.34 3.26
CA GLY A 99 -2.07 -7.50 2.48
C GLY A 99 -1.44 -8.62 3.32
N ALA A 100 -0.49 -8.27 4.20
CA ALA A 100 0.19 -9.22 5.07
C ALA A 100 -0.75 -9.87 6.10
N LEU A 101 -1.71 -9.11 6.65
CA LEU A 101 -2.75 -9.64 7.54
C LEU A 101 -3.65 -10.64 6.80
N PHE A 102 -4.07 -10.33 5.58
CA PHE A 102 -4.85 -11.27 4.75
C PHE A 102 -4.05 -12.53 4.42
N LEU A 103 -2.78 -12.39 4.06
CA LEU A 103 -1.89 -13.52 3.77
C LEU A 103 -1.71 -14.41 5.00
N SER A 104 -1.46 -13.83 6.17
CA SER A 104 -1.26 -14.59 7.41
C SER A 104 -2.54 -15.35 7.81
N PHE A 105 -3.72 -14.73 7.70
CA PHE A 105 -5.00 -15.41 7.93
C PHE A 105 -5.23 -16.57 6.95
N PHE A 106 -4.90 -16.38 5.67
CA PHE A 106 -5.00 -17.43 4.65
C PHE A 106 -4.07 -18.60 4.94
N VAL A 107 -2.81 -18.31 5.29
CA VAL A 107 -1.82 -19.36 5.65
C VAL A 107 -2.26 -20.12 6.89
N VAL A 108 -2.70 -19.45 7.96
CA VAL A 108 -3.15 -20.10 9.20
C VAL A 108 -4.39 -20.97 8.97
N SER A 109 -5.38 -20.47 8.21
CA SER A 109 -6.59 -21.23 7.88
C SER A 109 -6.32 -22.44 7.00
N ARG A 110 -5.37 -22.35 6.07
CA ARG A 110 -4.93 -23.49 5.23
C ARG A 110 -4.07 -24.49 5.98
N SER A 111 -3.28 -24.04 6.96
CA SER A 111 -2.30 -24.89 7.65
C SER A 111 -2.91 -25.81 8.72
N LYS A 112 -4.24 -25.78 8.95
CA LYS A 112 -4.92 -26.55 10.02
C LYS A 112 -4.33 -26.31 11.44
N ILE A 113 -3.61 -25.19 11.64
CA ILE A 113 -2.96 -24.82 12.91
C ILE A 113 -3.99 -24.25 13.91
N TRP A 114 -5.20 -23.91 13.45
CA TRP A 114 -6.26 -23.50 14.35
C TRP A 114 -6.63 -24.67 15.28
N PRO A 115 -6.49 -24.55 16.61
CA PRO A 115 -6.99 -25.58 17.50
C PRO A 115 -8.49 -25.62 17.27
N LYS A 116 -8.98 -26.74 16.73
CA LYS A 116 -10.40 -27.06 16.76
C LYS A 116 -10.80 -27.02 18.23
N ARG A 117 -11.34 -25.90 18.72
CA ARG A 117 -11.99 -25.85 20.02
C ARG A 117 -13.13 -26.85 19.91
N LYS A 118 -12.92 -28.04 20.45
CA LYS A 118 -13.99 -28.91 20.89
C LYS A 118 -14.67 -28.12 22.00
N LEU A 119 -15.79 -27.47 21.67
CA LEU A 119 -16.78 -27.17 22.70
C LEU A 119 -17.46 -28.51 22.97
N GLU A 120 -17.06 -29.12 24.08
CA GLU A 120 -17.91 -30.10 24.78
C GLU A 120 -19.18 -29.41 25.29
#